data_AF-A0AAN6XT10-F1
#
_entry.id   AF-A0AAN6XT10-F1
#
_cell.length_a   1.000
_cell.length_b   1.000
_cell.length_c   1.000
_cell.angle_alpha   90.00
_cell.angle_beta   90.00
_cell.angle_gamma   90.00
#
_symmetry.space_group_name_H-M   'P 1'
#
loop_
_entity.id
_entity.type
_entity.pdbx_description
1 polymer ?
#
loop_
_entity_poly.entity_id
_entity_poly.type
_entity_poly.pdbx_seq_one_letter_code
_entity_poly.pdbx_strand_id
1 'polypeptide(L)'
;MFPATSHATPAATSSSSSSPLHVQLLQTAPNQQLESPLFTVFPAEIRSEIITLALSDFPDTESQYVANTLYTRPSYFASRKSDVRLLRTCRAIYAEAWHLPFTLREQTHWLTSDDRAPPDHHSWVAKYSMLKAAGVIKAAQGIDVVEIQSLRLFAQIWAVEGGRVGGFMRDLVRHGVGPRRVTLTIRHTGWWWWESDQYEDR
;
A
#
# COMPACT_ATOMS: atom_id res chain seq x y z
N MET A 1 4.77 -69.27 -17.17
CA MET A 1 5.00 -68.72 -15.83
C MET A 1 5.64 -67.36 -16.03
N PHE A 2 4.89 -66.29 -15.76
CA PHE A 2 5.19 -64.91 -16.19
C PHE A 2 6.43 -64.31 -15.49
N PRO A 3 7.26 -63.49 -16.16
CA PRO A 3 8.30 -62.73 -15.50
C PRO A 3 7.72 -61.48 -14.83
N ALA A 4 8.21 -61.17 -13.64
CA ALA A 4 7.76 -60.05 -12.82
C ALA A 4 8.29 -58.71 -13.37
N THR A 5 7.36 -57.81 -13.69
CA THR A 5 7.63 -56.44 -14.11
C THR A 5 8.05 -55.60 -12.90
N SER A 6 9.28 -55.10 -12.91
CA SER A 6 9.79 -54.09 -11.98
C SER A 6 9.12 -52.75 -12.29
N HIS A 7 8.22 -52.29 -11.42
CA HIS A 7 7.68 -50.95 -11.47
C HIS A 7 8.70 -49.96 -10.90
N ALA A 8 9.32 -49.17 -11.77
CA ALA A 8 10.09 -48.00 -11.39
C ALA A 8 9.15 -46.95 -10.77
N THR A 9 9.40 -46.62 -9.51
CA THR A 9 8.76 -45.50 -8.80
C THR A 9 9.13 -44.18 -9.50
N PRO A 10 8.18 -43.35 -9.94
CA PRO A 10 8.52 -42.03 -10.45
C PRO A 10 9.03 -41.17 -9.30
N ALA A 11 10.24 -40.64 -9.45
CA ALA A 11 10.80 -39.63 -8.57
C ALA A 11 9.85 -38.42 -8.53
N ALA A 12 9.37 -38.08 -7.34
CA ALA A 12 8.58 -36.89 -7.11
C ALA A 12 9.43 -35.66 -7.50
N THR A 13 9.05 -35.02 -8.60
CA THR A 13 9.56 -33.71 -9.00
C THR A 13 9.22 -32.73 -7.89
N SER A 14 10.22 -32.31 -7.12
CA SER A 14 10.07 -31.28 -6.10
C SER A 14 9.69 -29.96 -6.79
N SER A 15 8.43 -29.57 -6.63
CA SER A 15 7.97 -28.23 -6.97
C SER A 15 8.68 -27.24 -6.05
N SER A 16 9.76 -26.62 -6.53
CA SER A 16 10.44 -25.53 -5.83
C SER A 16 9.51 -24.32 -5.77
N SER A 17 8.77 -24.19 -4.67
CA SER A 17 8.14 -22.92 -4.30
C SER A 17 9.25 -21.93 -3.96
N SER A 18 9.81 -21.28 -4.98
CA SER A 18 10.82 -20.23 -4.78
C SER A 18 10.21 -19.15 -3.90
N SER A 19 10.85 -18.87 -2.76
CA SER A 19 10.44 -17.81 -1.84
C SER A 19 10.26 -16.47 -2.59
N PRO A 20 9.39 -15.55 -2.12
CA PRO A 20 9.24 -14.24 -2.77
C PRO A 20 10.59 -13.50 -2.87
N LEU A 21 10.82 -12.75 -3.96
CA LEU A 21 12.08 -12.05 -4.22
C LEU A 21 12.54 -11.17 -3.03
N HIS A 22 11.60 -10.47 -2.40
CA HIS A 22 11.88 -9.67 -1.20
C HIS A 22 12.56 -10.49 -0.09
N VAL A 23 12.05 -11.70 0.17
CA VAL A 23 12.61 -12.61 1.19
C VAL A 23 14.01 -13.06 0.77
N GLN A 24 14.22 -13.38 -0.50
CA GLN A 24 15.55 -13.76 -1.02
C GLN A 24 16.57 -12.63 -0.86
N LEU A 25 16.15 -11.38 -1.11
CA LEU A 25 17.01 -10.21 -0.95
C LEU A 25 17.41 -9.98 0.51
N LEU A 26 16.50 -10.22 1.46
CA LEU A 26 16.79 -10.09 2.90
C LEU A 26 17.63 -11.24 3.47
N GLN A 27 17.61 -12.41 2.84
CA GLN A 27 18.41 -13.57 3.27
C GLN A 27 19.91 -13.39 3.00
N THR A 28 20.28 -12.53 2.05
CA THR A 28 21.70 -12.32 1.73
C THR A 28 22.22 -11.08 2.44
N ALA A 29 23.30 -11.23 3.20
CA ALA A 29 23.95 -10.10 3.87
C ALA A 29 24.30 -8.99 2.85
N PRO A 30 23.90 -7.73 3.12
CA PRO A 30 24.19 -6.63 2.21
C PRO A 30 25.69 -6.28 2.27
N ASN A 31 26.23 -5.84 1.12
CA ASN A 31 27.51 -5.13 1.11
C ASN A 31 27.35 -3.84 1.94
N GLN A 32 28.35 -3.51 2.77
CA GLN A 32 28.29 -2.37 3.70
C GLN A 32 28.32 -0.98 3.02
N GLN A 33 28.60 -0.93 1.72
CA GLN A 33 28.62 0.30 0.91
C GLN A 33 29.60 1.35 1.44
N LEU A 34 30.79 0.94 1.88
CA LEU A 34 31.81 1.83 2.45
C LEU A 34 32.36 2.87 1.45
N GLU A 35 32.08 2.71 0.16
CA GLU A 35 32.42 3.70 -0.88
C GLU A 35 31.34 4.78 -1.04
N SER A 36 30.19 4.62 -0.41
CA SER A 36 29.07 5.55 -0.49
C SER A 36 29.07 6.52 0.69
N PRO A 37 29.09 7.85 0.45
CA PRO A 37 28.94 8.84 1.52
C PRO A 37 27.66 8.66 2.33
N LEU A 38 26.61 8.04 1.74
CA LEU A 38 25.36 7.72 2.43
C LEU A 38 25.58 6.76 3.63
N PHE A 39 26.61 5.92 3.56
CA PHE A 39 26.92 4.93 4.60
C PHE A 39 28.16 5.27 5.42
N THR A 40 29.04 6.17 4.94
CA THR A 40 30.28 6.54 5.65
C THR A 40 30.29 7.93 6.26
N VAL A 41 29.52 8.87 5.70
CA VAL A 41 29.49 10.26 6.17
C VAL A 41 28.23 10.51 7.01
N PHE A 42 27.08 10.03 6.54
CA PHE A 42 25.82 10.29 7.23
C PHE A 42 25.53 9.27 8.33
N PRO A 43 25.14 9.73 9.55
CA PRO A 43 24.66 8.83 10.59
C PRO A 43 23.30 8.24 10.19
N ALA A 44 22.90 7.16 10.87
CA ALA A 44 21.72 6.38 10.52
C ALA A 44 20.41 7.21 10.54
N GLU A 45 20.31 8.18 11.44
CA GLU A 45 19.17 9.07 11.59
C GLU A 45 19.01 9.94 10.33
N ILE A 46 20.10 10.57 9.88
CA ILE A 46 20.07 11.42 8.68
C ILE A 46 19.83 10.58 7.42
N ARG A 47 20.41 9.37 7.36
CA ARG A 47 20.10 8.43 6.28
C ARG A 47 18.62 8.07 6.26
N SER A 48 18.02 7.82 7.41
CA SER A 48 16.59 7.51 7.55
C SER A 48 15.71 8.67 7.07
N GLU A 49 16.07 9.91 7.40
CA GLU A 49 15.37 11.11 6.90
C GLU A 49 15.48 11.25 5.38
N ILE A 50 16.68 11.11 4.82
CA ILE A 50 16.90 11.16 3.35
C ILE A 50 16.07 10.09 2.64
N ILE A 51 16.12 8.85 3.14
CA ILE A 51 15.36 7.73 2.58
C ILE A 51 13.86 7.99 2.69
N THR A 52 13.39 8.48 3.84
CA THR A 52 11.98 8.79 4.08
C THR A 52 11.48 9.85 3.11
N LEU A 53 12.23 10.93 2.92
CA LEU A 53 11.91 11.98 1.96
C LEU A 53 11.87 11.45 0.53
N ALA A 54 12.86 10.63 0.14
CA ALA A 54 12.95 10.07 -1.20
C ALA A 54 11.82 9.07 -1.52
N LEU A 55 11.35 8.31 -0.52
CA LEU A 55 10.31 7.29 -0.67
C LEU A 55 8.90 7.78 -0.32
N SER A 56 8.77 9.02 0.15
CA SER A 56 7.48 9.66 0.40
C SER A 56 6.64 9.69 -0.87
N ASP A 57 5.34 9.54 -0.72
CA ASP A 57 4.44 9.55 -1.85
C ASP A 57 4.14 10.98 -2.35
N PHE A 58 3.71 11.08 -3.59
CA PHE A 58 3.33 12.33 -4.24
C PHE A 58 2.20 12.11 -5.24
N PRO A 59 1.41 13.14 -5.61
CA PRO A 59 0.39 13.02 -6.64
C PRO A 59 1.01 12.64 -8.00
N ASP A 60 0.42 11.67 -8.69
CA ASP A 60 0.83 11.28 -10.03
C ASP A 60 0.28 12.27 -11.06
N THR A 61 1.05 13.31 -11.35
CA THR A 61 0.65 14.38 -12.28
C THR A 61 0.54 13.93 -13.74
N GLU A 62 1.04 12.74 -14.09
CA GLU A 62 0.92 12.15 -15.42
C GLU A 62 -0.43 11.43 -15.60
N SER A 63 -1.07 11.05 -14.49
CA SER A 63 -2.33 10.29 -14.44
C SER A 63 -3.38 11.07 -13.64
N GLN A 64 -3.57 12.36 -13.98
CA GLN A 64 -4.56 13.19 -13.31
C GLN A 64 -5.98 12.70 -13.61
N TYR A 65 -6.84 12.82 -12.60
CA TYR A 65 -8.26 12.59 -12.78
C TYR A 65 -8.84 13.65 -13.69
N VAL A 66 -9.83 13.26 -14.48
CA VAL A 66 -10.57 14.19 -15.35
C VAL A 66 -11.20 15.29 -14.48
N ALA A 67 -11.15 16.53 -14.97
CA ALA A 67 -11.80 17.66 -14.31
C ALA A 67 -13.31 17.42 -14.17
N ASN A 68 -13.95 18.08 -13.20
CA ASN A 68 -15.40 18.05 -12.98
C ASN A 68 -16.00 16.66 -12.71
N THR A 69 -15.19 15.68 -12.29
CA THR A 69 -15.72 14.40 -11.81
C THR A 69 -16.03 14.44 -10.31
N LEU A 70 -16.86 13.50 -9.87
CA LEU A 70 -17.24 13.33 -8.46
C LEU A 70 -16.10 12.78 -7.58
N TYR A 71 -14.92 12.48 -8.14
CA TYR A 71 -13.72 12.03 -7.43
C TYR A 71 -12.51 12.96 -7.57
N THR A 72 -12.56 13.98 -8.45
CA THR A 72 -11.53 15.04 -8.52
C THR A 72 -11.79 16.17 -7.53
N ARG A 73 -10.74 16.71 -6.89
CA ARG A 73 -10.81 17.94 -6.08
C ARG A 73 -9.45 18.65 -6.01
N PRO A 74 -9.41 19.95 -5.66
CA PRO A 74 -8.16 20.70 -5.56
C PRO A 74 -7.11 20.07 -4.64
N SER A 75 -7.54 19.49 -3.51
CA SER A 75 -6.64 18.82 -2.56
C SER A 75 -6.28 17.38 -2.92
N TYR A 76 -6.84 16.81 -4.00
CA TYR A 76 -6.61 15.43 -4.45
C TYR A 76 -7.17 15.26 -5.87
N PHE A 77 -6.29 15.47 -6.83
CA PHE A 77 -6.61 15.50 -8.25
C PHE A 77 -5.97 14.35 -9.03
N ALA A 78 -5.21 13.49 -8.34
CA ALA A 78 -4.56 12.32 -8.92
C ALA A 78 -4.39 11.22 -7.86
N SER A 79 -4.21 9.99 -8.32
CA SER A 79 -3.71 8.91 -7.47
C SER A 79 -2.30 9.27 -6.98
N ARG A 80 -1.89 8.71 -5.85
CA ARG A 80 -0.54 8.93 -5.31
C ARG A 80 0.41 7.83 -5.79
N LYS A 81 1.68 8.14 -5.99
CA LYS A 81 2.75 7.18 -6.28
C LYS A 81 3.99 7.48 -5.42
N SER A 82 4.83 6.47 -5.23
CA SER A 82 6.13 6.60 -4.57
C SER A 82 7.20 6.16 -5.56
N ASP A 83 8.33 6.86 -5.59
CA ASP A 83 9.45 6.46 -6.42
C ASP A 83 10.28 5.40 -5.69
N VAL A 84 10.26 4.17 -6.20
CA VAL A 84 10.96 3.04 -5.59
C VAL A 84 12.35 2.77 -6.21
N ARG A 85 12.85 3.65 -7.09
CA ARG A 85 14.17 3.46 -7.74
C ARG A 85 15.29 3.41 -6.71
N LEU A 86 15.19 4.18 -5.62
CA LEU A 86 16.16 4.15 -4.53
C LEU A 86 16.31 2.74 -3.92
N LEU A 87 15.20 2.01 -3.75
CA LEU A 87 15.21 0.64 -3.23
C LEU A 87 15.90 -0.37 -4.16
N ARG A 88 16.08 -0.01 -5.44
CA ARG A 88 16.71 -0.86 -6.45
C ARG A 88 18.22 -0.64 -6.59
N THR A 89 18.79 0.32 -5.84
CA THR A 89 20.20 0.69 -5.95
C THR A 89 21.12 -0.32 -5.26
N CYS A 90 20.85 -0.66 -3.99
CA CYS A 90 21.65 -1.63 -3.26
C CYS A 90 20.82 -2.36 -2.17
N ARG A 91 21.33 -3.52 -1.74
CA ARG A 91 20.68 -4.34 -0.70
C ARG A 91 20.69 -3.69 0.68
N ALA A 92 21.66 -2.83 0.99
CA ALA A 92 21.71 -2.14 2.28
C ALA A 92 20.51 -1.19 2.45
N ILE A 93 20.25 -0.36 1.44
CA ILE A 93 19.06 0.50 1.39
C ILE A 93 17.79 -0.35 1.40
N TYR A 94 17.74 -1.41 0.58
CA TYR A 94 16.56 -2.28 0.53
C TYR A 94 16.25 -2.89 1.91
N ALA A 95 17.25 -3.42 2.60
CA ALA A 95 17.09 -4.04 3.91
C ALA A 95 16.53 -3.04 4.94
N GLU A 96 16.99 -1.80 4.93
CA GLU A 96 16.50 -0.75 5.83
C GLU A 96 15.09 -0.26 5.46
N ALA A 97 14.78 -0.15 4.17
CA ALA A 97 13.74 0.77 3.71
C ALA A 97 12.61 0.14 2.89
N TRP A 98 12.64 -1.16 2.58
CA TRP A 98 11.69 -1.79 1.65
C TRP A 98 10.21 -1.60 2.03
N HIS A 99 9.91 -1.44 3.32
CA HIS A 99 8.56 -1.28 3.85
C HIS A 99 8.07 0.17 3.81
N LEU A 100 8.97 1.14 3.65
CA LEU A 100 8.66 2.57 3.71
C LEU A 100 7.69 3.05 2.62
N PRO A 101 7.74 2.60 1.36
CA PRO A 101 6.74 2.99 0.36
C PRO A 101 5.32 2.59 0.76
N PHE A 102 5.15 1.56 1.60
CA PHE A 102 3.85 1.21 2.16
C PHE A 102 3.49 2.09 3.36
N THR A 103 4.39 2.25 4.33
CA THR A 103 4.08 2.96 5.59
C THR A 103 3.96 4.47 5.41
N LEU A 104 4.72 5.07 4.48
CA LEU A 104 4.69 6.51 4.21
C LEU A 104 3.54 6.93 3.28
N ARG A 105 3.11 6.02 2.40
CA ARG A 105 2.05 6.31 1.43
C ARG A 105 0.72 6.56 2.15
N GLU A 106 -0.01 7.58 1.70
CA GLU A 106 -1.40 7.78 2.11
C GLU A 106 -2.27 6.65 1.54
N GLN A 107 -2.74 5.77 2.43
CA GLN A 107 -3.63 4.68 2.10
C GLN A 107 -5.01 5.25 1.80
N THR A 108 -5.43 5.21 0.53
CA THR A 108 -6.68 5.82 0.07
C THR A 108 -7.72 4.75 -0.25
N HIS A 109 -8.93 4.91 0.29
CA HIS A 109 -10.06 4.04 0.00
C HIS A 109 -11.33 4.82 -0.30
N TRP A 110 -12.05 4.42 -1.34
CA TRP A 110 -13.35 4.99 -1.71
C TRP A 110 -14.45 4.05 -1.25
N LEU A 111 -15.15 4.44 -0.20
CA LEU A 111 -16.32 3.79 0.37
C LEU A 111 -17.58 4.50 -0.14
N THR A 112 -17.72 4.52 -1.46
CA THR A 112 -18.77 5.21 -2.21
C THR A 112 -19.40 4.28 -3.23
N SER A 113 -20.45 4.73 -3.91
CA SER A 113 -20.90 4.19 -5.19
C SER A 113 -19.78 4.31 -6.24
N ASP A 114 -19.82 3.44 -7.25
CA ASP A 114 -18.76 3.28 -8.24
C ASP A 114 -18.55 4.54 -9.10
N ASP A 115 -19.62 5.30 -9.39
CA ASP A 115 -19.59 6.56 -10.14
C ASP A 115 -18.90 7.72 -9.38
N ARG A 116 -18.61 7.53 -8.09
CA ARG A 116 -18.01 8.52 -7.19
C ARG A 116 -16.58 8.17 -6.78
N ALA A 117 -16.01 7.15 -7.40
CA ALA A 117 -14.62 6.75 -7.28
C ALA A 117 -13.93 6.80 -8.66
N PRO A 118 -12.59 6.91 -8.70
CA PRO A 118 -11.84 6.76 -9.95
C PRO A 118 -12.14 5.39 -10.58
N PRO A 119 -12.20 5.28 -11.92
CA PRO A 119 -12.61 4.05 -12.61
C PRO A 119 -11.71 2.85 -12.32
N ASP A 120 -10.41 3.08 -12.06
CA ASP A 120 -9.45 2.02 -11.72
C ASP A 120 -9.48 1.65 -10.22
N HIS A 121 -10.31 2.32 -9.42
CA HIS A 121 -10.37 2.07 -7.98
C HIS A 121 -11.34 0.94 -7.64
N HIS A 122 -10.81 -0.14 -7.09
CA HIS A 122 -11.61 -1.23 -6.53
C HIS A 122 -11.41 -1.31 -5.01
N SER A 123 -12.43 -0.88 -4.27
CA SER A 123 -12.36 -0.72 -2.80
C SER A 123 -11.95 -1.98 -2.06
N TRP A 124 -12.49 -3.14 -2.45
CA TRP A 124 -12.14 -4.44 -1.87
C TRP A 124 -10.70 -4.85 -2.17
N VAL A 125 -10.26 -4.71 -3.43
CA VAL A 125 -8.89 -5.06 -3.86
C VAL A 125 -7.88 -4.16 -3.15
N ALA A 126 -8.16 -2.85 -3.06
CA ALA A 126 -7.30 -1.90 -2.36
C ALA A 126 -7.15 -2.26 -0.87
N LYS A 127 -8.27 -2.53 -0.18
CA LYS A 127 -8.24 -2.92 1.24
C LYS A 127 -7.47 -4.22 1.44
N TYR A 128 -7.80 -5.26 0.66
CA TYR A 128 -7.12 -6.55 0.78
C TYR A 128 -5.62 -6.46 0.50
N SER A 129 -5.22 -5.71 -0.53
CA SER A 129 -3.81 -5.49 -0.87
C SER A 129 -3.07 -4.79 0.26
N MET A 130 -3.68 -3.76 0.85
CA MET A 130 -3.11 -3.05 2.00
C MET A 130 -2.95 -3.98 3.22
N LEU A 131 -4.00 -4.72 3.59
CA LEU A 131 -3.95 -5.64 4.73
C LEU A 131 -2.94 -6.78 4.51
N LYS A 132 -2.84 -7.29 3.28
CA LYS A 132 -1.84 -8.29 2.89
C LYS A 132 -0.43 -7.74 3.02
N ALA A 133 -0.18 -6.54 2.51
CA ALA A 133 1.12 -5.89 2.62
C ALA A 133 1.52 -5.65 4.08
N ALA A 134 0.58 -5.17 4.92
CA ALA A 134 0.81 -5.05 6.36
C ALA A 134 1.16 -6.40 7.00
N GLY A 135 0.46 -7.47 6.65
CA GLY A 135 0.77 -8.83 7.13
C GLY A 135 2.19 -9.28 6.77
N VAL A 136 2.66 -8.97 5.56
CA VAL A 136 4.04 -9.26 5.12
C VAL A 136 5.05 -8.46 5.95
N ILE A 137 4.80 -7.18 6.20
CA ILE A 137 5.68 -6.32 7.01
C ILE A 137 5.75 -6.81 8.46
N LYS A 138 4.60 -7.11 9.06
CA LYS A 138 4.52 -7.68 10.42
C LYS A 138 5.38 -8.94 10.56
N ALA A 139 5.19 -9.88 9.64
CA ALA A 139 5.92 -11.14 9.66
C ALA A 139 7.42 -10.94 9.46
N ALA A 140 7.82 -10.03 8.58
CA ALA A 140 9.22 -9.76 8.27
C ALA A 140 9.95 -8.98 9.38
N GLN A 141 9.26 -8.09 10.09
CA GLN A 141 9.84 -7.25 11.15
C GLN A 141 9.61 -7.80 12.57
N GLY A 142 8.78 -8.83 12.73
CA GLY A 142 8.45 -9.38 14.05
C GLY A 142 7.63 -8.42 14.92
N ILE A 143 6.75 -7.62 14.30
CA ILE A 143 5.92 -6.61 14.99
C ILE A 143 4.43 -6.95 14.92
N ASP A 144 3.69 -6.55 15.96
CA ASP A 144 2.24 -6.78 16.04
C ASP A 144 1.41 -5.70 15.34
N VAL A 145 1.95 -4.48 15.25
CA VAL A 145 1.27 -3.32 14.67
C VAL A 145 2.18 -2.67 13.64
N VAL A 146 1.68 -2.54 12.41
CA VAL A 146 2.31 -1.72 11.36
C VAL A 146 1.69 -0.34 11.40
N GLU A 147 2.50 0.66 11.74
CA GLU A 147 2.08 2.05 11.66
C GLU A 147 2.10 2.54 10.21
N ILE A 148 1.01 3.18 9.78
CA ILE A 148 0.93 3.89 8.50
C ILE A 148 0.75 5.38 8.75
N GLN A 149 1.33 6.21 7.89
CA GLN A 149 1.37 7.66 8.09
C GLN A 149 -0.01 8.30 7.94
N SER A 150 -0.81 7.86 6.96
CA SER A 150 -2.12 8.45 6.68
C SER A 150 -3.07 7.42 6.08
N LEU A 151 -4.29 7.40 6.60
CA LEU A 151 -5.45 6.75 6.01
C LEU A 151 -6.44 7.82 5.55
N ARG A 152 -6.86 7.75 4.29
CA ARG A 152 -7.88 8.61 3.72
C ARG A 152 -9.06 7.78 3.23
N LEU A 153 -10.23 8.09 3.78
CA LEU A 153 -11.50 7.48 3.40
C LEU A 153 -12.37 8.53 2.71
N PHE A 154 -12.74 8.28 1.47
CA PHE A 154 -13.86 8.96 0.84
C PHE A 154 -15.11 8.15 1.11
N ALA A 155 -16.14 8.77 1.64
CA ALA A 155 -17.36 8.08 1.97
C ALA A 155 -18.57 8.90 1.51
N GLN A 156 -19.64 8.18 1.19
CA GLN A 156 -20.97 8.73 1.23
C GLN A 156 -21.59 8.43 2.59
N ILE A 157 -22.61 9.20 2.97
CA ILE A 157 -23.23 9.10 4.29
C ILE A 157 -23.81 7.69 4.54
N TRP A 158 -24.35 7.04 3.51
CA TRP A 158 -24.86 5.66 3.58
C TRP A 158 -23.78 4.66 4.03
N ALA A 159 -22.51 4.88 3.66
CA ALA A 159 -21.41 4.02 4.05
C ALA A 159 -20.98 4.26 5.51
N VAL A 160 -21.18 5.48 6.01
CA VAL A 160 -20.94 5.82 7.41
C VAL A 160 -22.03 5.21 8.29
N GLU A 161 -23.30 5.53 8.00
CA GLU A 161 -24.47 5.07 8.76
C GLU A 161 -24.66 3.56 8.65
N GLY A 162 -24.44 2.99 7.47
CA GLY A 162 -24.45 1.54 7.24
C GLY A 162 -23.25 0.80 7.83
N GLY A 163 -22.38 1.49 8.58
CA GLY A 163 -21.28 0.88 9.33
C GLY A 163 -20.11 0.39 8.49
N ARG A 164 -20.00 0.74 7.20
CA ARG A 164 -18.86 0.35 6.36
C ARG A 164 -17.56 0.99 6.82
N VAL A 165 -17.60 2.27 7.21
CA VAL A 165 -16.44 2.96 7.79
C VAL A 165 -16.02 2.29 9.10
N GLY A 166 -16.98 2.02 10.00
CA GLY A 166 -16.69 1.32 11.25
C GLY A 166 -16.15 -0.09 11.04
N GLY A 167 -16.69 -0.83 10.07
CA GLY A 167 -16.18 -2.15 9.66
C GLY A 167 -14.74 -2.08 9.13
N PHE A 168 -14.45 -1.09 8.29
CA PHE A 168 -13.10 -0.84 7.81
C PHE A 168 -12.12 -0.62 8.96
N MET A 169 -12.47 0.23 9.93
CA MET A 169 -11.61 0.49 11.09
C MET A 169 -11.40 -0.74 11.96
N ARG A 170 -12.44 -1.56 12.17
CA ARG A 170 -12.31 -2.84 12.89
C ARG A 170 -11.38 -3.81 12.18
N ASP A 171 -11.44 -3.87 10.85
CA ASP A 171 -10.52 -4.70 10.06
C ASP A 171 -9.06 -4.23 10.27
N LEU A 172 -8.79 -2.92 10.26
CA LEU A 172 -7.44 -2.41 10.55
C LEU A 172 -6.93 -2.88 11.91
N VAL A 173 -7.75 -2.73 12.96
CA VAL A 173 -7.39 -3.16 14.32
C VAL A 173 -7.13 -4.67 14.36
N ARG A 174 -8.03 -5.46 13.77
CA ARG A 174 -7.91 -6.93 13.71
C ARG A 174 -6.61 -7.38 13.03
N HIS A 175 -6.17 -6.65 12.02
CA HIS A 175 -4.96 -6.96 11.27
C HIS A 175 -3.70 -6.28 11.82
N GLY A 176 -3.82 -5.42 12.84
CA GLY A 176 -2.71 -4.68 13.42
C GLY A 176 -2.18 -3.59 12.49
N VAL A 177 -3.05 -2.78 11.90
CA VAL A 177 -2.69 -1.60 11.11
C VAL A 177 -3.08 -0.35 11.89
N GLY A 178 -2.08 0.46 12.25
CA GLY A 178 -2.26 1.67 13.06
C GLY A 178 -2.04 2.95 12.25
N PRO A 179 -3.09 3.61 11.74
CA PRO A 179 -2.93 4.90 11.08
C PRO A 179 -2.65 6.02 12.07
N ARG A 180 -1.58 6.80 11.83
CA ARG A 180 -1.27 8.02 12.61
C ARG A 180 -2.25 9.16 12.35
N ARG A 181 -2.81 9.21 11.14
CA ARG A 181 -3.82 10.18 10.73
C ARG A 181 -4.95 9.47 9.99
N VAL A 182 -6.19 9.76 10.37
CA VAL A 182 -7.37 9.33 9.63
C VAL A 182 -8.08 10.56 9.10
N THR A 183 -8.27 10.62 7.78
CA THR A 183 -9.08 11.65 7.13
C THR A 183 -10.33 11.01 6.54
N LEU A 184 -11.48 11.35 7.09
CA LEU A 184 -12.78 11.01 6.50
C LEU A 184 -13.25 12.21 5.67
N THR A 185 -13.63 11.97 4.41
CA THR A 185 -14.15 13.00 3.52
C THR A 185 -15.52 12.56 3.02
N ILE A 186 -16.53 13.36 3.35
CA ILE A 186 -17.89 13.25 2.81
C ILE A 186 -18.10 14.50 1.96
N ARG A 187 -18.39 14.32 0.67
CA ARG A 187 -18.71 15.44 -0.22
C ARG A 187 -20.14 15.92 -0.01
N HIS A 188 -20.41 17.14 -0.44
CA HIS A 188 -21.76 17.69 -0.62
C HIS A 188 -22.73 16.68 -1.25
N THR A 189 -22.40 16.15 -2.42
CA THR A 189 -23.22 15.17 -3.13
C THR A 189 -23.18 13.76 -2.54
N GLY A 190 -22.45 13.57 -1.44
CA GLY A 190 -22.39 12.32 -0.69
C GLY A 190 -23.40 12.27 0.46
N TRP A 191 -24.15 13.36 0.68
CA TRP A 191 -25.26 13.43 1.61
C TRP A 191 -26.56 12.98 0.95
N TRP A 192 -27.47 12.45 1.77
CA TRP A 192 -28.78 12.04 1.33
C TRP A 192 -29.53 13.19 0.66
N TRP A 193 -30.16 12.89 -0.48
CA TRP A 193 -30.97 13.81 -1.27
C TRP A 193 -30.19 14.91 -2.00
N TRP A 194 -28.86 14.93 -1.88
CA TRP A 194 -27.97 15.94 -2.49
C TRP A 194 -27.18 15.33 -3.66
N GLU A 195 -27.50 14.09 -4.05
CA GLU A 195 -26.72 13.31 -5.01
C GLU A 195 -26.71 13.90 -6.42
N SER A 196 -27.81 14.56 -6.79
CA SER A 196 -28.04 15.20 -8.08
C SER A 196 -27.80 16.70 -8.08
N ASP A 197 -27.37 17.28 -6.96
CA ASP A 197 -27.17 18.72 -6.88
C ASP A 197 -25.93 19.09 -7.70
N GLN A 198 -26.18 19.79 -8.81
CA GLN A 198 -25.13 20.35 -9.66
C GLN A 198 -24.75 21.70 -9.07
N TYR A 199 -23.47 22.05 -9.06
CA TYR A 199 -23.06 23.43 -8.79
C TYR A 199 -23.69 24.31 -9.88
N GLU A 200 -24.73 25.09 -9.55
CA GLU A 200 -25.01 26.30 -10.30
C GLU A 200 -23.83 27.23 -10.07
N ASP A 201 -23.05 27.49 -11.11
CA ASP A 201 -21.98 28.49 -11.10
C ASP A 201 -22.55 29.83 -10.58
N ARG A 202 -22.14 30.23 -9.38
CA ARG A 202 -22.31 31.59 -8.85
C ARG A 202 -20.95 32.28 -8.77
#